data_AF-A0A530QJV2-F1
#
_entry.id   AF-A0A530QJV2-F1
#
_cell.length_a   1.000
_cell.length_b   1.000
_cell.length_c   1.000
_cell.angle_alpha   90.00
_cell.angle_beta   90.00
_cell.angle_gamma   90.00
#
_symmetry.space_group_name_H-M   'P 1'
#
loop_
_entity.id
_entity.type
_entity.pdbx_description
1 polymer ?
#
loop_
_entity_poly.entity_id
_entity_poly.type
_entity_poly.pdbx_seq_one_letter_code
_entity_poly.pdbx_strand_id
1 'polypeptide(L)'
;MPVLSDNFVNSAVLPRDRDELVIRDSKLAGFALRLRRKADGKASKTFLVFQELPGRDGARKRRKIIIGDHATFPAEKARAEAQSML
;
A
#
# COMPACT_ATOMS: atom_id res chain seq x y z
N MET A 1 4.64 -12.18 6.06
CA MET A 1 4.29 -10.79 5.68
C MET A 1 3.88 -10.05 6.95
N PRO A 2 4.14 -8.73 7.09
CA PRO A 2 3.84 -7.96 8.30
C PRO A 2 2.36 -7.51 8.36
N VAL A 3 1.91 -7.03 9.53
CA VAL A 3 0.69 -6.22 9.63
C VAL A 3 1.11 -4.77 9.48
N LEU A 4 0.48 -4.04 8.56
CA LEU A 4 0.77 -2.64 8.27
C LEU A 4 0.11 -1.74 9.33
N SER A 5 0.69 -1.71 10.53
CA SER A 5 0.36 -0.74 11.59
C SER A 5 1.24 0.50 11.50
N ASP A 6 0.89 1.59 12.19
CA ASP A 6 1.68 2.83 12.19
C ASP A 6 3.13 2.58 12.64
N ASN A 7 3.33 1.76 13.67
CA ASN A 7 4.66 1.39 14.16
C ASN A 7 5.48 0.69 13.08
N PHE A 8 4.88 -0.27 12.38
CA PHE A 8 5.56 -0.98 11.29
C PHE A 8 5.89 -0.01 10.15
N VAL A 9 4.91 0.78 9.70
CA VAL A 9 5.06 1.72 8.59
C VAL A 9 6.15 2.76 8.91
N ASN A 10 6.22 3.26 10.13
CA ASN A 10 7.27 4.17 10.58
C ASN A 10 8.66 3.53 10.50
N SER A 11 8.80 2.27 10.94
CA SER A 11 10.06 1.51 10.87
C SER A 11 10.44 1.05 9.46
N ALA A 12 9.50 1.06 8.50
CA ALA A 12 9.76 0.59 7.15
C ALA A 12 10.72 1.53 6.39
N VAL A 13 11.77 0.93 5.82
CA VAL A 13 12.83 1.65 5.07
C VAL A 13 12.94 1.06 3.67
N LEU A 14 13.11 1.96 2.68
CA LEU A 14 13.43 1.56 1.31
C LEU A 14 14.92 1.20 1.23
N PRO A 15 15.29 -0.01 0.80
CA PRO A 15 16.69 -0.38 0.58
C PRO A 15 17.41 0.60 -0.35
N ARG A 16 18.69 0.87 -0.10
CA ARG A 16 19.47 1.89 -0.85
C ARG A 16 19.62 1.56 -2.33
N ASP A 17 19.61 0.28 -2.68
CA ASP A 17 19.72 -0.29 -4.02
C ASP A 17 18.39 -0.32 -4.79
N ARG A 18 17.29 0.20 -4.21
CA ARG A 18 15.96 0.16 -4.82
C ARG A 18 15.31 1.53 -4.91
N ASP A 19 14.53 1.70 -5.98
CA ASP A 19 13.68 2.87 -6.20
C ASP A 19 12.25 2.67 -5.68
N GLU A 20 11.78 1.41 -5.62
CA GLU A 20 10.45 1.05 -5.13
C GLU A 20 10.48 -0.28 -4.35
N LEU A 21 9.68 -0.35 -3.28
CA LEU A 21 9.38 -1.57 -2.53
C LEU A 21 7.90 -1.61 -2.19
N VAL A 22 7.24 -2.74 -2.47
CA VAL A 22 5.84 -2.98 -2.10
C VAL A 22 5.79 -4.04 -1.01
N ILE A 23 5.21 -3.68 0.14
CA ILE A 23 5.03 -4.54 1.30
C ILE A 23 3.54 -4.83 1.45
N ARG A 24 3.13 -6.09 1.35
CA ARG A 24 1.73 -6.50 1.49
C ARG A 24 1.36 -6.75 2.96
N ASP A 25 0.14 -6.38 3.33
CA ASP A 25 -0.42 -6.72 4.64
C ASP A 25 -0.70 -8.22 4.71
N SER A 26 -0.41 -8.81 5.87
CA SER A 26 -0.62 -10.25 6.13
C SER A 26 -2.05 -10.64 6.47
N LYS A 27 -2.85 -9.68 6.95
CA LYS A 27 -4.20 -9.93 7.45
C LYS A 27 -5.29 -9.39 6.52
N LEU A 28 -4.97 -8.41 5.67
CA LEU A 28 -5.88 -7.83 4.68
C LEU A 28 -5.32 -8.03 3.26
N ALA A 29 -5.79 -9.10 2.60
CA ALA A 29 -5.33 -9.45 1.26
C ALA A 29 -5.70 -8.36 0.25
N GLY A 30 -4.72 -7.89 -0.52
CA GLY A 30 -4.90 -6.78 -1.46
C GLY A 30 -4.46 -5.43 -0.90
N PHE A 31 -4.34 -5.27 0.43
CA PHE A 31 -3.79 -4.06 1.04
C PHE A 31 -2.26 -4.08 1.07
N ALA A 32 -1.62 -2.96 0.73
CA ALA A 32 -0.17 -2.86 0.66
C ALA A 32 0.35 -1.45 0.96
N LEU A 33 1.59 -1.38 1.43
CA LEU A 33 2.40 -0.17 1.53
C LEU A 33 3.40 -0.14 0.37
N ARG A 34 3.48 0.99 -0.34
CA ARG A 34 4.55 1.28 -1.29
C ARG A 34 5.51 2.30 -0.70
N LEU A 35 6.77 1.91 -0.63
CA LEU A 35 7.90 2.80 -0.44
C LEU A 35 8.44 3.19 -1.81
N ARG A 36 8.57 4.48 -2.10
CA ARG A 36 9.15 4.97 -3.36
C ARG A 36 10.13 6.10 -3.11
N ARG A 37 11.30 6.05 -3.76
CA ARG A 37 12.29 7.13 -3.70
C ARG A 37 11.76 8.37 -4.43
N LYS A 38 11.79 9.50 -3.76
CA LYS A 38 11.48 10.83 -4.31
C LYS A 38 12.76 11.51 -4.78
N ALA A 39 12.60 12.58 -5.57
CA ALA A 39 13.72 13.38 -6.07
C ALA A 39 14.55 14.05 -4.95
N ASP A 40 13.96 14.24 -3.76
CA ASP A 40 14.63 14.74 -2.55
C ASP A 40 15.48 13.68 -1.83
N GLY A 41 15.59 12.47 -2.38
CA GLY A 41 16.32 11.35 -1.81
C GLY A 41 15.58 10.62 -0.67
N LYS A 42 14.45 11.15 -0.18
CA LYS A 42 13.62 10.51 0.85
C LYS A 42 12.66 9.49 0.22
N ALA A 43 12.18 8.56 1.02
CA ALA A 43 11.16 7.61 0.58
C ALA A 43 9.76 8.11 0.96
N SER A 44 8.83 8.16 0.00
CA SER A 44 7.41 8.29 0.28
C SER A 44 6.81 6.96 0.68
N LYS A 45 5.82 6.99 1.55
CA LYS A 45 5.11 5.82 2.08
C LYS A 45 3.65 5.96 1.68
N THR A 46 3.19 5.20 0.70
CA THR A 46 1.84 5.34 0.15
C THR A 46 1.06 4.03 0.30
N PHE A 47 -0.14 4.11 0.86
CA PHE A 47 -1.05 2.97 0.99
C PHE A 47 -1.80 2.70 -0.31
N LEU A 48 -1.93 1.42 -0.63
CA LEU A 48 -2.48 0.93 -1.89
C LEU A 48 -3.46 -0.22 -1.64
N VAL A 49 -4.44 -0.35 -2.51
CA VAL A 49 -5.28 -1.55 -2.64
C VAL A 49 -5.11 -2.14 -4.04
N PHE A 50 -4.84 -3.44 -4.09
CA PHE A 50 -4.92 -4.26 -5.28
C PHE A 50 -6.27 -4.98 -5.27
N GLN A 51 -7.18 -4.54 -6.14
CA GLN A 51 -8.52 -5.10 -6.26
C GLN A 51 -8.62 -5.92 -7.55
N GLU A 52 -9.21 -7.11 -7.48
CA GLU A 52 -9.65 -7.87 -8.65
C GLU A 52 -11.16 -7.70 -8.80
N LEU A 53 -11.61 -6.96 -9.81
CA LEU A 53 -13.03 -6.79 -10.10
C LEU A 53 -13.46 -7.69 -11.27
N PRO A 54 -14.71 -8.18 -11.28
CA PRO A 54 -15.27 -8.82 -12.46
C PRO A 54 -15.36 -7.80 -13.60
N GLY A 55 -14.72 -8.11 -14.72
CA GLY A 55 -14.84 -7.35 -15.96
C GLY A 55 -16.14 -7.68 -16.70
N ARG A 56 -16.45 -6.84 -17.70
CA ARG A 56 -17.70 -6.90 -18.48
C ARG A 56 -17.93 -8.25 -19.17
N ASP A 57 -16.85 -8.97 -19.49
CA ASP A 57 -16.86 -10.23 -20.24
C ASP A 57 -16.34 -11.43 -19.42
N GLY A 58 -16.44 -11.38 -18.08
CA GLY A 58 -15.93 -12.44 -17.19
C GLY A 58 -14.41 -12.43 -16.98
N ALA A 59 -13.67 -11.58 -17.70
CA ALA A 59 -12.25 -11.35 -17.47
C ALA A 59 -12.00 -10.59 -16.16
N ARG A 60 -11.12 -11.09 -15.29
CA ARG A 60 -10.76 -10.40 -14.05
C ARG A 60 -9.91 -9.15 -14.35
N LYS A 61 -10.37 -7.97 -13.94
CA LYS A 61 -9.61 -6.72 -14.09
C LYS A 61 -8.93 -6.36 -12.79
N ARG A 62 -7.60 -6.37 -12.80
CA ARG A 62 -6.76 -5.89 -11.69
C ARG A 62 -6.72 -4.37 -11.69
N ARG A 63 -7.08 -3.75 -10.56
CA ARG A 63 -6.94 -2.31 -10.33
C ARG A 63 -5.99 -2.07 -9.16
N LYS A 64 -5.19 -1.01 -9.28
CA LYS A 64 -4.35 -0.48 -8.21
C LYS A 64 -4.95 0.87 -7.80
N ILE A 65 -5.46 0.95 -6.58
CA ILE A 65 -6.07 2.16 -6.02
C ILE A 65 -5.10 2.72 -4.97
N ILE A 66 -4.85 4.02 -5.01
CA ILE A 66 -4.07 4.72 -4.00
C ILE A 66 -5.04 5.22 -2.94
N ILE A 67 -4.81 4.86 -1.68
CA ILE A 67 -5.62 5.36 -0.54
C ILE A 67 -5.07 6.70 -0.06
N GLY A 68 -3.77 6.75 0.25
CA GLY A 68 -3.17 7.96 0.80
C GLY A 68 -1.68 7.84 1.10
N ASP A 69 -1.03 8.97 1.36
CA ASP A 69 0.35 9.03 1.85
C ASP A 69 0.36 8.99 3.38
N HIS A 70 1.25 8.19 3.97
CA HIS A 70 1.39 8.03 5.41
C HIS A 70 1.70 9.34 6.15
N ALA A 71 2.30 10.32 5.46
CA ALA A 71 2.56 11.63 6.05
C ALA A 71 1.27 12.37 6.48
N THR A 72 0.14 12.09 5.82
CA THR A 72 -1.15 12.73 6.11
C THR A 72 -2.25 11.72 6.47
N PHE A 73 -2.01 10.44 6.23
CA PHE A 73 -3.02 9.38 6.35
C PHE A 73 -2.48 8.22 7.18
N PRO A 74 -2.86 8.09 8.47
CA PRO A 74 -2.38 7.02 9.34
C PRO A 74 -2.72 5.62 8.84
N ALA A 75 -1.92 4.63 9.22
CA ALA A 75 -2.05 3.25 8.76
C ALA A 75 -3.38 2.60 9.16
N GLU A 76 -3.87 2.88 10.38
CA GLU A 76 -5.17 2.35 10.84
C GLU A 76 -6.34 2.88 9.99
N LYS A 77 -6.29 4.17 9.63
CA LYS A 77 -7.30 4.77 8.75
C LYS A 77 -7.21 4.17 7.33
N ALA A 78 -5.98 3.99 6.81
CA ALA A 78 -5.75 3.35 5.52
C ALA A 78 -6.28 1.92 5.48
N ARG A 79 -6.11 1.20 6.58
CA ARG A 79 -6.60 -0.17 6.75
C ARG A 79 -8.13 -0.22 6.75
N ALA A 80 -8.78 0.68 7.50
CA ALA A 80 -10.24 0.76 7.54
C ALA A 80 -10.84 1.06 6.16
N GLU A 81 -10.22 1.98 5.41
CA GLU A 81 -10.63 2.29 4.04
C GLU A 81 -10.34 1.14 3.06
N ALA A 82 -9.19 0.47 3.19
CA ALA A 82 -8.90 -0.72 2.40
C ALA A 82 -9.92 -1.83 2.63
N GLN A 83 -10.38 -2.00 3.87
CA GLN A 83 -11.36 -3.02 4.24
C GLN A 83 -12.74 -2.75 3.65
N SER A 84 -13.11 -1.50 3.35
CA SER A 84 -14.37 -1.21 2.65
C SER A 84 -14.28 -1.36 1.13
N MET A 85 -13.06 -1.43 0.58
CA MET A 85 -12.81 -1.57 -0.86
C MET A 85 -12.58 -3.02 -1.33
N LEU A 86 -12.28 -3.94 -0.41
CA LEU A 86 -11.91 -5.34 -0.70
C LEU A 86 -13.07 -6.29 -0.41
#